data_AF-A0A7J7JKR1-F1
#
_entry.id   AF-A0A7J7JKR1-F1
#
_cell.length_a   1.000
_cell.length_b   1.000
_cell.length_c   1.000
_cell.angle_alpha   90.00
_cell.angle_beta   90.00
_cell.angle_gamma   90.00
#
_symmetry.space_group_name_H-M   'P 1'
#
loop_
_entity.id
_entity.type
_entity.pdbx_description
1 polymer ?
#
loop_
_entity_poly.entity_id
_entity_poly.type
_entity_poly.pdbx_seq_one_letter_code
_entity_poly.pdbx_strand_id
1 'polypeptide(L)'
;MHHGVLTTPQPTAPPRHHSYVERGWSAWSSWSSCSRACGGGEQRIYRTCSSRTVYGYGHDVDSCRGGRTTRKRRCNTHCCPVNGNWGQWTHWSNSHGSHHGYRQQSRTRYCNHPAPSCGGRSCYGSGHQTRAAYSPPPTLAPKSWGY
;
A
#
# COMPACT_ATOMS: atom_id res chain seq x y z
N MET A 1 -34.89 -74.46 -41.53
CA MET A 1 -35.79 -73.34 -41.85
C MET A 1 -35.79 -72.41 -40.64
N HIS A 2 -34.99 -71.35 -40.64
CA HIS A 2 -34.96 -70.38 -39.53
C HIS A 2 -35.94 -69.25 -39.85
N HIS A 3 -37.02 -69.16 -39.08
CA HIS A 3 -37.95 -68.03 -39.15
C HIS A 3 -37.29 -66.83 -38.45
N GLY A 4 -36.76 -65.90 -39.25
CA GLY A 4 -36.29 -64.61 -38.76
C GLY A 4 -37.48 -63.78 -38.29
N VAL A 5 -37.60 -63.56 -36.99
CA VAL A 5 -38.58 -62.62 -36.43
C VAL A 5 -38.07 -61.21 -36.72
N LEU A 6 -38.71 -60.54 -37.67
CA LEU A 6 -38.49 -59.12 -37.94
C LEU A 6 -39.06 -58.31 -36.78
N THR A 7 -38.21 -57.94 -35.82
CA THR A 7 -38.54 -56.95 -34.79
C THR A 7 -38.59 -55.58 -35.44
N THR A 8 -39.80 -55.08 -35.69
CA THR A 8 -40.03 -53.68 -36.06
C THR A 8 -39.45 -52.76 -34.98
N PRO A 9 -38.61 -51.77 -35.33
CA PRO A 9 -38.12 -50.80 -34.36
C PRO A 9 -39.30 -49.99 -33.82
N GLN A 10 -39.46 -50.00 -32.49
CA GLN A 10 -40.49 -49.24 -31.81
C GLN A 10 -40.28 -47.74 -32.08
N PRO A 11 -41.33 -46.96 -32.40
CA PRO A 11 -41.19 -45.52 -32.58
C PRO A 11 -40.65 -44.91 -31.28
N THR A 12 -39.48 -44.27 -31.36
CA THR A 12 -38.93 -43.51 -30.25
C THR A 12 -39.90 -42.38 -29.95
N ALA A 13 -40.43 -42.35 -28.73
CA ALA A 13 -41.28 -41.24 -28.29
C ALA A 13 -40.51 -39.92 -28.53
N PRO A 14 -41.18 -38.85 -29.01
CA PRO A 14 -40.52 -37.56 -29.16
C PRO A 14 -39.93 -37.15 -27.81
N PRO A 15 -38.72 -36.55 -27.78
CA PRO A 15 -38.11 -36.11 -26.53
C PRO A 15 -39.13 -35.23 -25.78
N ARG A 16 -39.31 -35.48 -24.48
CA ARG A 16 -40.30 -34.71 -23.70
C ARG A 16 -39.71 -33.35 -23.37
N HIS A 17 -40.47 -32.31 -23.68
CA HIS A 17 -40.15 -30.94 -23.30
C HIS A 17 -40.30 -30.81 -21.77
N HIS A 18 -39.20 -30.60 -21.07
CA HIS A 18 -39.19 -30.49 -19.61
C HIS A 18 -38.27 -29.36 -19.16
N SER A 19 -38.40 -28.97 -17.89
CA SER A 19 -37.51 -27.97 -17.30
C SER A 19 -36.22 -28.64 -16.84
N TYR A 20 -35.07 -28.08 -17.23
CA TYR A 20 -33.76 -28.49 -16.76
C TYR A 20 -33.00 -27.28 -16.16
N VAL A 21 -31.97 -27.55 -15.36
CA VAL A 21 -31.19 -26.52 -14.65
C VAL A 21 -29.84 -26.32 -15.31
N GLU A 22 -29.56 -25.09 -15.74
CA GLU A 22 -28.24 -24.68 -16.19
C GLU A 22 -27.53 -23.91 -15.07
N ARG A 23 -26.34 -24.39 -14.68
CA ARG A 23 -25.45 -23.72 -13.73
C ARG A 23 -24.22 -23.17 -14.43
N GLY A 24 -24.09 -21.85 -14.38
CA GLY A 24 -22.99 -21.09 -14.97
C GLY A 24 -22.39 -20.10 -13.99
N TRP A 25 -21.16 -19.66 -14.29
CA TRP A 25 -20.56 -18.56 -13.55
C TRP A 25 -21.34 -17.27 -13.79
N SER A 26 -21.66 -16.56 -12.70
CA SER A 26 -22.13 -15.17 -12.78
C SER A 26 -21.08 -14.27 -13.42
N ALA A 27 -21.49 -13.08 -13.83
CA ALA A 27 -20.55 -11.99 -14.06
C ALA A 27 -19.68 -11.75 -12.82
N TRP A 28 -18.45 -11.30 -13.05
CA TRP A 28 -17.60 -10.83 -11.96
C TRP A 28 -18.21 -9.57 -11.33
N SER A 29 -18.09 -9.44 -10.00
CA SER A 29 -18.39 -8.19 -9.31
C SER A 29 -17.44 -7.07 -9.75
N SER A 30 -17.62 -5.85 -9.26
CA SER A 30 -16.58 -4.83 -9.41
C SER A 30 -15.40 -5.11 -8.47
N TRP A 31 -14.21 -4.62 -8.82
CA TRP A 31 -13.06 -4.67 -7.91
C TRP A 31 -13.38 -3.91 -6.62
N SER A 32 -13.03 -4.50 -5.47
CA SER A 32 -13.09 -3.82 -4.18
C SER A 32 -12.17 -2.60 -4.16
N SER A 33 -12.36 -1.71 -3.18
CA SER A 33 -11.33 -0.72 -2.83
C SER A 33 -9.99 -1.41 -2.52
N CYS A 34 -8.89 -0.74 -2.81
CA CYS A 34 -7.56 -1.24 -2.49
C CYS A 34 -7.36 -1.26 -0.98
N SER A 35 -6.80 -2.33 -0.44
CA SER A 35 -6.59 -2.46 1.01
C SER A 35 -5.62 -1.44 1.61
N ARG A 36 -4.78 -0.80 0.78
CA ARG A 36 -3.81 0.21 1.19
C ARG A 36 -3.82 1.37 0.20
N ALA A 37 -3.67 2.59 0.68
CA ALA A 37 -3.58 3.76 -0.19
C ALA A 37 -2.25 3.83 -0.97
N CYS A 38 -1.17 3.26 -0.41
CA CYS A 38 0.19 3.24 -0.96
C CYS A 38 0.96 2.01 -0.44
N GLY A 39 2.16 1.79 -0.96
CA GLY A 39 3.09 0.75 -0.52
C GLY A 39 2.68 -0.67 -0.90
N GLY A 40 1.74 -0.81 -1.84
CA GLY A 40 1.21 -2.07 -2.32
C GLY A 40 0.10 -2.64 -1.44
N GLY A 41 -1.14 -2.58 -1.93
CA GLY A 41 -2.30 -3.26 -1.36
C GLY A 41 -2.83 -4.39 -2.26
N GLU A 42 -3.98 -4.95 -1.88
CA GLU A 42 -4.70 -5.96 -2.63
C GLU A 42 -6.16 -5.51 -2.86
N GLN A 43 -6.66 -5.72 -4.08
CA GLN A 43 -8.08 -5.66 -4.40
C GLN A 43 -8.61 -7.06 -4.69
N ARG A 44 -9.89 -7.26 -4.40
CA ARG A 44 -10.59 -8.52 -4.60
C ARG A 44 -11.79 -8.32 -5.50
N ILE A 45 -12.09 -9.34 -6.27
CA ILE A 45 -13.28 -9.45 -7.10
C ILE A 45 -13.81 -10.87 -6.93
N TYR A 46 -15.13 -11.04 -6.96
CA TYR A 46 -15.77 -12.32 -6.69
C TYR A 46 -16.84 -12.61 -7.74
N ARG A 47 -17.12 -13.89 -7.93
CA ARG A 47 -18.26 -14.37 -8.69
C ARG A 47 -18.80 -15.64 -8.06
N THR A 48 -20.07 -15.91 -8.30
CA THR A 48 -20.76 -17.09 -7.78
C THR A 48 -21.29 -17.93 -8.93
N CYS A 49 -21.53 -19.20 -8.65
CA CYS A 49 -22.25 -20.10 -9.53
C CYS A 49 -23.74 -19.77 -9.39
N SER A 50 -24.37 -19.41 -10.50
CA SER A 50 -25.78 -19.05 -10.58
C SER A 50 -26.52 -20.11 -11.38
N SER A 51 -27.71 -20.49 -10.92
CA SER A 51 -28.58 -21.43 -11.62
C SER A 51 -29.73 -20.69 -12.30
N ARG A 52 -30.08 -21.12 -13.51
CA ARG A 52 -31.33 -20.73 -14.17
C ARG A 52 -32.05 -21.98 -14.67
N THR A 53 -33.37 -21.97 -14.57
CA THR A 53 -34.23 -23.02 -15.14
C THR A 53 -34.57 -22.66 -16.57
N VAL A 54 -34.37 -23.61 -17.48
CA VAL A 54 -34.69 -23.49 -18.90
C VAL A 54 -35.74 -24.55 -19.26
N TYR A 55 -36.73 -24.18 -20.06
CA TYR A 55 -37.73 -25.11 -20.57
C TYR A 55 -37.34 -25.50 -22.00
N GLY A 56 -37.13 -26.79 -22.26
CA GLY A 56 -36.59 -27.22 -23.55
C GLY A 56 -36.42 -28.72 -23.68
N TYR A 57 -35.72 -29.09 -24.74
CA TYR A 57 -35.11 -30.42 -24.87
C TYR A 57 -33.66 -30.30 -24.38
N GLY A 58 -33.34 -30.92 -23.24
CA GLY A 58 -32.03 -30.76 -22.61
C GLY A 58 -31.85 -31.67 -21.40
N HIS A 59 -30.71 -31.52 -20.74
CA HIS A 59 -30.36 -32.15 -19.46
C HIS A 59 -29.66 -31.12 -18.58
N ASP A 60 -29.56 -31.38 -17.28
CA ASP A 60 -28.87 -30.48 -16.36
C ASP A 60 -27.39 -30.30 -16.76
N VAL A 61 -26.94 -29.05 -16.81
CA VAL A 61 -25.55 -28.70 -17.15
C VAL A 61 -24.93 -27.97 -15.96
N ASP A 62 -23.78 -28.45 -15.48
CA ASP A 62 -23.00 -27.78 -14.44
C ASP A 62 -21.58 -27.48 -14.92
N SER A 63 -21.31 -26.19 -15.15
CA SER A 63 -20.02 -25.69 -15.60
C SER A 63 -19.21 -24.99 -14.50
N CYS A 64 -19.75 -24.85 -13.28
CA CYS A 64 -19.13 -24.08 -12.19
C CYS A 64 -18.88 -24.91 -10.93
N ARG A 65 -17.86 -25.78 -10.99
CA ARG A 65 -17.38 -26.54 -9.83
C ARG A 65 -16.84 -25.61 -8.73
N GLY A 66 -17.28 -25.82 -7.49
CA GLY A 66 -16.78 -25.08 -6.32
C GLY A 66 -17.60 -23.85 -5.89
N GLY A 67 -18.67 -23.49 -6.61
CA GLY A 67 -19.72 -22.57 -6.15
C GLY A 67 -19.36 -21.08 -6.06
N ARG A 68 -18.23 -20.70 -5.47
CA ARG A 68 -17.78 -19.29 -5.38
C ARG A 68 -16.29 -19.18 -5.67
N THR A 69 -15.92 -18.22 -6.50
CA THR A 69 -14.51 -17.94 -6.80
C THR A 69 -14.15 -16.48 -6.55
N THR A 70 -12.91 -16.27 -6.13
CA THR A 70 -12.35 -14.95 -5.84
C THR A 70 -11.06 -14.78 -6.61
N ARG A 71 -10.86 -13.61 -7.22
CA ARG A 71 -9.59 -13.21 -7.83
C ARG A 71 -9.01 -12.02 -7.07
N LYS A 72 -7.68 -11.96 -7.03
CA LYS A 72 -6.90 -10.93 -6.36
C LYS A 72 -5.98 -10.24 -7.36
N ARG A 73 -5.71 -8.96 -7.12
CA ARG A 73 -4.64 -8.22 -7.82
C ARG A 73 -3.96 -7.23 -6.88
N ARG A 74 -2.71 -6.91 -7.17
CA ARG A 74 -2.00 -5.81 -6.51
C ARG A 74 -2.53 -4.47 -7.00
N CYS A 75 -2.52 -3.49 -6.11
CA CYS A 75 -2.94 -2.11 -6.35
C CYS A 75 -2.08 -1.16 -5.52
N ASN A 76 -2.09 0.14 -5.87
CA ASN A 76 -1.41 1.19 -5.10
C ASN A 76 0.04 0.87 -4.75
N THR A 77 0.81 0.40 -5.73
CA THR A 77 2.21 -0.03 -5.58
C THR A 77 3.21 1.12 -5.51
N HIS A 78 2.74 2.37 -5.68
CA HIS A 78 3.56 3.54 -5.45
C HIS A 78 4.01 3.60 -3.98
N CYS A 79 5.19 4.14 -3.73
CA CYS A 79 5.72 4.21 -2.37
C CYS A 79 4.91 5.17 -1.48
N CYS A 80 4.92 4.92 -0.17
CA CYS A 80 4.21 5.76 0.79
C CYS A 80 5.04 6.99 1.16
N PRO A 81 4.44 8.20 1.20
CA PRO A 81 5.13 9.39 1.69
C PRO A 81 5.64 9.18 3.11
N VAL A 82 6.92 9.45 3.34
CA VAL A 82 7.53 9.48 4.67
C VAL A 82 7.96 10.91 4.93
N ASN A 83 7.37 11.55 5.94
CA ASN A 83 7.79 12.88 6.35
C ASN A 83 9.14 12.80 7.06
N GLY A 84 10.02 13.73 6.71
CA GLY A 84 11.34 13.87 7.33
C GLY A 84 11.21 14.29 8.79
N ASN A 85 12.10 13.77 9.61
CA ASN A 85 12.24 14.23 10.98
C ASN A 85 13.72 14.40 11.34
N TRP A 86 13.95 15.32 12.28
CA TRP A 86 15.28 15.70 12.70
C TRP A 86 15.98 14.56 13.40
N GLY A 87 17.22 14.30 12.97
CA GLY A 87 18.19 13.55 13.73
C GLY A 87 18.63 14.29 14.98
N GLN A 88 19.44 13.60 15.76
CA GLN A 88 20.10 14.21 16.90
C GLN A 88 21.01 15.36 16.44
N TRP A 89 21.12 16.38 17.27
CA TRP A 89 22.12 17.41 17.10
C TRP A 89 23.51 16.82 17.29
N THR A 90 24.47 17.27 16.48
CA THR A 90 25.89 17.07 16.76
C THR A 90 26.25 17.72 18.09
N HIS A 91 27.37 17.29 18.67
CA HIS A 91 28.01 18.07 19.72
C HIS A 91 28.33 19.48 19.21
N TRP A 92 28.40 20.43 20.14
CA TRP A 92 28.87 21.77 19.83
C TRP A 92 30.32 21.72 19.36
N SER A 93 30.63 22.49 18.33
CA SER A 93 31.99 22.68 17.85
C SER A 93 32.86 23.27 18.95
N ASN A 94 34.16 23.11 18.80
CA ASN A 94 35.13 23.87 19.57
C ASN A 94 34.92 25.37 19.31
N SER A 95 35.25 26.20 20.32
CA SER A 95 35.17 27.64 20.17
C SER A 95 36.12 28.10 19.07
N HIS A 96 35.60 28.62 17.96
CA HIS A 96 36.42 29.30 16.97
C HIS A 96 36.80 30.68 17.54
N GLY A 97 38.10 30.96 17.62
CA GLY A 97 38.58 32.29 17.98
C GLY A 97 38.31 33.24 16.83
N SER A 98 37.52 34.30 17.08
CA SER A 98 37.48 35.44 16.17
C SER A 98 38.52 36.48 16.60
N HIS A 99 39.12 37.18 15.63
CA HIS A 99 39.74 38.48 15.91
C HIS A 99 38.70 39.31 16.68
N HIS A 100 39.09 39.95 17.79
CA HIS A 100 38.23 40.69 18.73
C HIS A 100 37.63 39.92 19.94
N GLY A 101 38.01 38.67 20.20
CA GLY A 101 37.78 38.04 21.52
C GLY A 101 36.41 37.38 21.72
N TYR A 102 35.55 37.37 20.70
CA TYR A 102 34.30 36.60 20.73
C TYR A 102 34.57 35.15 20.33
N ARG A 103 34.12 34.21 21.17
CA ARG A 103 34.15 32.77 20.88
C ARG A 103 32.76 32.33 20.44
N GLN A 104 32.66 31.62 19.31
CA GLN A 104 31.40 31.04 18.84
C GLN A 104 31.50 29.52 18.74
N GLN A 105 30.39 28.84 19.07
CA GLN A 105 30.22 27.40 18.86
C GLN A 105 29.02 27.18 17.95
N SER A 106 29.13 26.21 17.07
CA SER A 106 28.05 25.79 16.17
C SER A 106 27.74 24.30 16.34
N ARG A 107 26.50 23.91 16.05
CA ARG A 107 26.11 22.51 15.91
C ARG A 107 25.13 22.34 14.77
N THR A 108 25.08 21.14 14.22
CA THR A 108 24.23 20.81 13.08
C THR A 108 23.38 19.59 13.42
N ARG A 109 22.21 19.47 12.81
CA ARG A 109 21.40 18.25 12.78
C ARG A 109 20.95 17.99 11.35
N TYR A 110 20.74 16.73 11.02
CA TYR A 110 20.34 16.33 9.68
C TYR A 110 18.87 15.88 9.68
N CYS A 111 18.17 16.10 8.56
CA CYS A 111 16.79 15.65 8.38
C CYS A 111 16.78 14.19 7.90
N ASN A 112 17.17 13.27 8.77
CA ASN A 112 17.45 11.88 8.41
C ASN A 112 16.92 10.84 9.40
N HIS A 113 16.07 11.22 10.36
CA HIS A 113 15.49 10.29 11.35
C HIS A 113 13.95 10.36 11.44
N PRO A 114 13.20 9.99 10.36
CA PRO A 114 13.70 9.45 9.09
C PRO A 114 14.00 10.54 8.06
N ALA A 115 14.68 10.18 6.97
CA ALA A 115 14.79 11.06 5.81
C ALA A 115 13.44 11.15 5.09
N PRO A 116 13.05 12.34 4.60
CA PRO A 116 11.85 12.49 3.81
C PRO A 116 11.96 11.67 2.53
N SER A 117 10.89 10.96 2.16
CA SER A 117 10.85 10.20 0.92
C SER A 117 9.46 10.17 0.32
N CYS A 118 9.38 9.84 -0.97
CA CYS A 118 8.12 9.62 -1.68
C CYS A 118 7.13 10.80 -1.59
N GLY A 119 7.65 12.03 -1.72
CA GLY A 119 6.84 13.25 -1.61
C GLY A 119 6.46 13.65 -0.18
N GLY A 120 7.04 13.00 0.83
CA GLY A 120 6.92 13.41 2.22
C GLY A 120 7.59 14.76 2.50
N ARG A 121 7.13 15.43 3.55
CA ARG A 121 7.55 16.81 3.88
C ARG A 121 8.96 16.83 4.45
N SER A 122 9.75 17.83 4.08
CA SER A 122 11.04 18.12 4.72
C SER A 122 10.88 18.57 6.17
N CYS A 123 11.95 18.47 6.96
CA CYS A 123 11.95 18.94 8.34
C CYS A 123 11.76 20.45 8.43
N TYR A 124 10.96 20.89 9.40
CA TYR A 124 10.73 22.31 9.65
C TYR A 124 11.80 22.92 10.58
N GLY A 125 12.23 24.14 10.28
CA GLY A 125 13.21 24.91 11.04
C GLY A 125 14.66 24.75 10.58
N SER A 126 15.60 25.35 11.32
CA SER A 126 17.02 25.31 10.96
C SER A 126 17.67 23.97 11.34
N GLY A 127 18.53 23.46 10.46
CA GLY A 127 19.46 22.36 10.72
C GLY A 127 20.77 22.82 11.36
N HIS A 128 20.97 24.13 11.53
CA HIS A 128 22.19 24.72 12.07
C HIS A 128 21.87 25.67 13.23
N GLN A 129 22.67 25.62 14.30
CA GLN A 129 22.55 26.51 15.43
C GLN A 129 23.92 27.03 15.87
N THR A 130 24.00 28.32 16.16
CA THR A 130 25.20 28.98 16.70
C THR A 130 24.90 29.54 18.10
N ARG A 131 25.91 29.54 18.99
CA ARG A 131 25.88 30.24 20.28
C ARG A 131 27.21 30.91 20.57
N ALA A 132 27.20 31.96 21.39
CA ALA A 132 28.41 32.48 22.00
C ALA A 132 28.97 31.46 23.01
N ALA A 133 30.26 31.18 22.95
CA ALA A 133 30.94 30.51 24.05
C ALA A 133 31.12 31.54 25.16
N TYR A 134 30.85 31.14 26.40
CA TYR A 134 30.89 31.97 27.61
C TYR A 134 31.96 33.08 27.53
N SER A 135 31.53 34.34 27.47
CA SER A 135 32.40 35.51 27.59
C SER A 135 32.65 35.75 29.08
N PRO A 136 33.89 35.65 29.61
CA PRO A 136 34.15 36.21 30.92
C PRO A 136 33.77 37.70 30.88
N PRO A 137 33.15 38.26 31.93
CA PRO A 137 32.87 39.69 31.98
C PRO A 137 34.19 40.46 31.77
N PRO A 138 34.16 41.65 31.15
CA PRO A 138 35.37 42.46 31.01
C PRO A 138 35.93 42.69 32.41
N THR A 139 37.06 42.06 32.72
CA THR A 139 37.80 42.34 33.94
C THR A 139 38.16 43.82 33.89
N LEU A 140 37.50 44.64 34.71
CA LEU A 140 37.97 45.98 34.99
C LEU A 140 39.38 45.80 35.56
N ALA A 141 40.40 46.07 34.75
CA ALA A 141 41.76 46.13 35.24
C ALA A 141 41.79 47.11 36.42
N PRO A 142 42.38 46.75 37.57
CA PRO A 142 42.51 47.70 38.66
C PRO A 142 43.32 48.90 38.14
N LYS A 143 42.72 50.09 38.17
CA LYS A 143 43.42 51.33 37.85
C LYS A 143 44.50 51.51 38.91
N SER A 144 45.74 51.18 38.57
CA SER A 144 46.92 51.57 39.34
C SER A 144 47.09 53.08 39.23
N TRP A 145 46.54 53.82 40.19
CA TRP A 145 47.00 55.18 40.45
C TRP A 145 48.19 55.05 41.40
N GLY A 146 49.40 55.07 40.85
CA GLY A 146 50.58 55.39 41.65
C GLY A 146 50.69 56.90 41.71
N TYR A 147 50.79 57.46 42.92
CA TYR A 147 51.91 58.23 43.48
C TYR A 147 51.72 58.25 45.00
#